data_AF-A0A3Q9ILV2-F1
#
_entry.id   AF-A0A3Q9ILV2-F1
#
_cell.length_a   1.000
_cell.length_b   1.000
_cell.length_c   1.000
_cell.angle_alpha   90.00
_cell.angle_beta   90.00
_cell.angle_gamma   90.00
#
_symmetry.space_group_name_H-M   'P 1'
#
loop_
_entity.id
_entity.type
_entity.pdbx_description
1 polymer ?
#
loop_
_entity_poly.entity_id
_entity_poly.type
_entity_poly.pdbx_seq_one_letter_code
_entity_poly.pdbx_strand_id
1 'polypeptide(L)'
;MTVDWIRIAAELDARGWALTGPLLKPKTCADIADLYPREEGFRSRVVMARHGFGRGEYKYFSYPLPEVVQRLRQDLYGPLSVIANAWAQRLGEERRFPDTLEGMLARCHGAGQARPTPLLLTYGPGDYNCLHQDLYGEHVFPLQAAFLLDEPGRDFEGGEFVLVEQRPRQQSAPQVVPLSQGEGVIFAVRERPAEGTRGVHRRMLRHGVSEVRSGRRRTLGVIFHDAT
;
A
#
# COMPACT_ATOMS: atom_id res chain seq x y z
N MET A 1 18.46 -9.02 -3.86
CA MET A 1 18.29 -7.80 -4.68
C MET A 1 18.31 -6.65 -3.69
N THR A 2 19.13 -5.63 -3.93
CA THR A 2 19.29 -4.51 -2.99
C THR A 2 18.26 -3.44 -3.33
N VAL A 3 17.42 -3.09 -2.36
CA VAL A 3 16.47 -1.98 -2.48
C VAL A 3 17.23 -0.67 -2.32
N ASP A 4 17.10 0.24 -3.28
CA ASP A 4 17.70 1.58 -3.19
C ASP A 4 16.86 2.50 -2.29
N TRP A 5 17.13 2.41 -0.99
CA TRP A 5 16.43 3.19 0.02
C TRP A 5 16.71 4.69 -0.05
N ILE A 6 17.86 5.10 -0.58
CA ILE A 6 18.19 6.53 -0.75
C ILE A 6 17.25 7.13 -1.80
N ARG A 7 17.12 6.49 -2.96
CA ARG A 7 16.19 6.91 -4.01
C ARG A 7 14.75 6.86 -3.52
N ILE A 8 14.35 5.77 -2.86
CA ILE A 8 12.97 5.60 -2.37
C ILE A 8 12.60 6.70 -1.36
N ALA A 9 13.47 7.02 -0.41
CA ALA A 9 13.23 8.10 0.55
C ALA A 9 13.04 9.45 -0.16
N ALA A 10 13.92 9.78 -1.11
CA ALA A 10 13.84 11.03 -1.87
C ALA A 10 12.56 11.12 -2.72
N GLU A 11 12.15 10.03 -3.37
CA GLU A 11 10.91 9.98 -4.15
C GLU A 11 9.66 10.08 -3.26
N LEU A 12 9.64 9.39 -2.13
CA LEU A 12 8.57 9.51 -1.15
C LEU A 12 8.44 10.97 -0.66
N ASP A 13 9.54 11.62 -0.32
CA ASP A 13 9.56 13.03 0.07
C ASP A 13 9.00 13.94 -1.02
N ALA A 14 9.41 13.73 -2.27
CA ALA A 14 9.06 14.59 -3.39
C ALA A 14 7.58 14.46 -3.80
N ARG A 15 7.06 13.23 -3.89
CA ARG A 15 5.77 12.94 -4.54
C ARG A 15 4.85 11.99 -3.78
N GLY A 16 5.30 11.43 -2.64
CA GLY A 16 4.48 10.56 -1.79
C GLY A 16 4.39 9.10 -2.27
N TRP A 17 5.15 8.71 -3.29
CA TRP A 17 5.26 7.32 -3.73
C TRP A 17 6.61 7.05 -4.40
N ALA A 18 7.04 5.78 -4.34
CA ALA A 18 8.27 5.30 -4.96
C ALA A 18 8.11 3.84 -5.40
N LEU A 19 8.75 3.49 -6.52
CA LEU A 19 8.85 2.08 -6.95
C LEU A 19 9.95 1.37 -6.17
N THR A 20 9.74 0.10 -5.83
CA THR A 20 10.77 -0.76 -5.27
C THR A 20 11.71 -1.33 -6.33
N GLY A 21 11.31 -1.27 -7.61
CA GLY A 21 11.78 -2.20 -8.63
C GLY A 21 11.19 -3.60 -8.42
N PRO A 22 11.57 -4.60 -9.23
CA PRO A 22 11.03 -5.95 -9.13
C PRO A 22 11.57 -6.66 -7.89
N LEU A 23 10.69 -6.92 -6.92
CA LEU A 23 11.02 -7.70 -5.71
C LEU A 23 10.47 -9.12 -5.77
N LEU A 24 9.40 -9.33 -6.54
CA LEU A 24 8.79 -10.64 -6.73
C LEU A 24 9.12 -11.15 -8.12
N LYS A 25 9.53 -12.43 -8.19
CA LYS A 25 9.67 -13.12 -9.48
C LYS A 25 8.30 -13.47 -10.03
N PRO A 26 8.11 -13.59 -11.36
CA PRO A 26 6.83 -13.97 -11.95
C PRO A 26 6.20 -15.24 -11.36
N LYS A 27 7.03 -16.25 -11.07
CA LYS A 27 6.56 -17.47 -10.39
C LYS A 27 5.97 -17.16 -8.99
N THR A 28 6.65 -16.34 -8.19
CA THR A 28 6.16 -15.93 -6.88
C THR A 28 4.88 -15.12 -6.98
N CYS A 29 4.76 -14.25 -7.99
CA CYS A 29 3.52 -13.53 -8.26
C CYS A 29 2.36 -14.49 -8.55
N ALA A 30 2.57 -15.48 -9.42
CA ALA A 30 1.58 -16.52 -9.73
C ALA A 30 1.20 -17.32 -8.47
N ASP A 31 2.20 -17.80 -7.71
CA ASP A 31 1.98 -18.58 -6.49
C ASP A 31 1.13 -17.80 -5.45
N ILE A 32 1.35 -16.48 -5.31
CA ILE A 32 0.53 -15.60 -4.43
C ILE A 32 -0.87 -15.41 -5.02
N ALA A 33 -0.96 -15.15 -6.32
CA ALA A 33 -2.21 -14.86 -6.99
C ALA A 33 -3.16 -16.08 -7.01
N ASP A 34 -2.61 -17.30 -6.99
CA ASP A 34 -3.32 -18.57 -6.90
C ASP A 34 -3.80 -18.91 -5.47
N LEU A 35 -3.48 -18.06 -4.48
CA LEU A 35 -4.10 -18.13 -3.16
C LEU A 35 -5.53 -17.57 -3.18
N TYR A 36 -5.84 -16.62 -4.07
CA TYR A 36 -7.14 -15.92 -4.05
C TYR A 36 -8.38 -16.85 -4.11
N PRO A 37 -8.40 -17.91 -4.95
CA PRO A 37 -9.54 -18.82 -5.00
C PRO A 37 -9.75 -19.64 -3.72
N ARG A 38 -8.74 -19.71 -2.84
CA ARG A 38 -8.80 -20.47 -1.58
C ARG A 38 -9.55 -19.67 -0.52
N GLU A 39 -10.32 -20.36 0.33
CA GLU A 39 -10.95 -19.75 1.51
C GLU A 39 -10.01 -19.79 2.73
N GLU A 40 -9.22 -20.85 2.85
CA GLU A 40 -8.23 -21.00 3.92
C GLU A 40 -7.14 -19.93 3.84
N GLY A 41 -6.67 -19.47 5.01
CA GLY A 41 -5.63 -18.46 5.12
C GLY A 41 -6.13 -17.01 5.01
N PHE A 42 -7.45 -16.80 4.92
CA PHE A 42 -8.08 -15.48 4.93
C PHE A 42 -9.05 -15.34 6.10
N ARG A 43 -9.06 -14.18 6.74
CA ARG A 43 -9.99 -13.87 7.85
C ARG A 43 -11.28 -13.20 7.37
N SER A 44 -11.26 -12.58 6.19
CA SER A 44 -12.44 -11.93 5.61
C SER A 44 -12.29 -11.68 4.11
N ARG A 45 -13.45 -11.58 3.44
CA ARG A 45 -13.60 -11.15 2.05
C ARG A 45 -14.47 -9.91 2.01
N VAL A 46 -14.08 -8.93 1.21
CA VAL A 46 -14.83 -7.70 0.99
C VAL A 46 -15.19 -7.60 -0.49
N VAL A 47 -16.48 -7.39 -0.74
CA VAL A 47 -17.01 -7.08 -2.07
C VAL A 47 -17.19 -5.56 -2.15
N MET A 48 -16.30 -4.89 -2.89
CA MET A 48 -16.13 -3.43 -2.83
C MET A 48 -17.41 -2.65 -3.13
N ALA A 49 -18.22 -3.16 -4.07
CA ALA A 49 -19.48 -2.55 -4.49
C ALA A 49 -20.48 -2.40 -3.34
N ARG A 50 -20.42 -3.27 -2.31
CA ARG A 50 -21.31 -3.19 -1.13
C ARG A 50 -20.97 -2.03 -0.19
N HIS A 51 -19.79 -1.44 -0.34
CA HIS A 51 -19.26 -0.42 0.56
C HIS A 51 -18.98 0.92 -0.15
N GLY A 52 -19.30 1.04 -1.44
CA GLY A 52 -18.99 2.25 -2.21
C GLY A 52 -17.50 2.46 -2.50
N PHE A 53 -16.67 1.41 -2.34
CA PHE A 53 -15.22 1.49 -2.57
C PHE A 53 -14.83 1.31 -4.04
N GLY A 54 -15.81 1.14 -4.93
CA GLY A 54 -15.63 0.84 -6.34
C GLY A 54 -16.22 -0.52 -6.70
N ARG A 55 -15.62 -1.21 -7.66
CA ARG A 55 -16.03 -2.54 -8.14
C ARG A 55 -14.81 -3.47 -8.12
N GLY A 56 -15.02 -4.73 -7.77
CA GLY A 56 -13.96 -5.70 -7.50
C GLY A 56 -14.03 -6.24 -6.06
N GLU A 57 -13.02 -7.00 -5.69
CA GLU A 57 -13.01 -7.73 -4.43
C GLU A 57 -11.61 -7.87 -3.84
N TYR A 58 -11.53 -7.96 -2.51
CA TYR A 58 -10.29 -8.29 -1.84
C TYR A 58 -10.51 -9.23 -0.65
N LYS A 59 -9.48 -10.02 -0.36
CA LYS A 59 -9.43 -10.90 0.82
C LYS A 59 -8.27 -10.51 1.72
N TYR A 60 -8.55 -10.53 3.00
CA TYR A 60 -7.66 -10.14 4.08
C TYR A 60 -7.04 -11.41 4.68
N PHE A 61 -5.71 -11.54 4.69
CA PHE A 61 -5.06 -12.76 5.19
C PHE A 61 -5.34 -12.98 6.69
N SER A 62 -5.32 -14.22 7.18
CA SER A 62 -5.26 -14.53 8.61
C SER A 62 -3.81 -14.78 9.05
N TYR A 63 -3.54 -14.72 10.36
CA TYR A 63 -2.29 -15.29 10.88
C TYR A 63 -2.40 -16.83 10.94
N PRO A 64 -1.28 -17.57 10.74
CA PRO A 64 0.00 -17.09 10.25
C PRO A 64 -0.08 -16.64 8.78
N LEU A 65 0.70 -15.61 8.41
CA LEU A 65 0.75 -15.11 7.04
C LEU A 65 1.54 -16.06 6.13
N PRO A 66 1.25 -16.10 4.80
CA PRO A 66 2.14 -16.76 3.85
C PRO A 66 3.57 -16.21 3.98
N GLU A 67 4.57 -17.09 3.95
CA GLU A 67 5.97 -16.76 4.27
C GLU A 67 6.50 -15.57 3.44
N VAL A 68 6.16 -15.50 2.15
CA VAL A 68 6.53 -14.38 1.29
C VAL A 68 5.93 -13.04 1.74
N VAL A 69 4.68 -13.05 2.21
CA VAL A 69 3.99 -11.85 2.69
C VAL A 69 4.61 -11.40 4.02
N GLN A 70 4.92 -12.35 4.91
CA GLN A 70 5.60 -12.07 6.17
C GLN A 70 6.99 -11.44 5.94
N ARG A 71 7.80 -12.03 5.05
CA ARG A 71 9.13 -11.49 4.70
C ARG A 71 9.04 -10.08 4.12
N LEU A 72 8.12 -9.82 3.19
CA LEU A 72 7.91 -8.48 2.64
C LEU A 72 7.59 -7.46 3.74
N ARG A 73 6.73 -7.80 4.72
CA ARG A 73 6.45 -6.90 5.85
C ARG A 73 7.70 -6.63 6.67
N GLN A 74 8.48 -7.66 6.98
CA GLN A 74 9.67 -7.55 7.83
C GLN A 74 10.78 -6.74 7.16
N ASP A 75 11.10 -7.07 5.91
CA ASP A 75 12.23 -6.50 5.18
C ASP A 75 12.01 -5.03 4.83
N LEU A 76 10.76 -4.63 4.56
CA LEU A 76 10.43 -3.25 4.22
C LEU A 76 10.24 -2.36 5.46
N TYR A 77 9.81 -2.92 6.60
CA TYR A 77 9.41 -2.09 7.74
C TYR A 77 10.52 -1.20 8.28
N GLY A 78 11.71 -1.77 8.57
CA GLY A 78 12.79 -1.04 9.24
C GLY A 78 13.22 0.22 8.47
N PRO A 79 13.54 0.13 7.18
CA PRO A 79 13.85 1.32 6.39
C PRO A 79 12.68 2.31 6.28
N LEU A 80 11.44 1.80 6.19
CA LEU A 80 10.25 2.65 6.15
C LEU A 80 9.98 3.36 7.48
N SER A 81 10.30 2.76 8.63
CA SER A 81 10.09 3.39 9.94
C SER A 81 11.03 4.59 10.12
N VAL A 82 12.26 4.51 9.59
CA VAL A 82 13.20 5.64 9.53
C VAL A 82 12.61 6.80 8.73
N ILE A 83 12.08 6.53 7.53
CA ILE A 83 11.43 7.55 6.67
C ILE A 83 10.20 8.13 7.38
N ALA A 84 9.34 7.28 7.94
CA ALA A 84 8.13 7.70 8.65
C ALA A 84 8.45 8.58 9.88
N ASN A 85 9.50 8.25 10.63
CA ASN A 85 9.93 9.04 11.78
C ASN A 85 10.54 10.39 11.36
N ALA A 86 11.28 10.44 10.26
CA ALA A 86 11.76 11.71 9.69
C ALA A 86 10.60 12.60 9.23
N TRP A 87 9.56 12.02 8.63
CA TRP A 87 8.34 12.73 8.27
C TRP A 87 7.61 13.29 9.50
N ALA A 88 7.40 12.45 10.52
CA ALA A 88 6.78 12.86 11.77
C ALA A 88 7.53 14.05 12.40
N GLN A 89 8.86 13.99 12.44
CA GLN A 89 9.69 15.09 12.95
C GLN A 89 9.51 16.39 12.15
N ARG A 90 9.58 16.33 10.82
CA ARG A 90 9.38 17.51 9.94
C ARG A 90 7.99 18.13 10.08
N LEU A 91 7.00 17.30 10.38
CA LEU A 91 5.61 17.70 10.61
C LEU A 91 5.32 18.15 12.06
N GLY A 92 6.34 18.16 12.93
CA GLY A 92 6.20 18.56 14.33
C GLY A 92 5.38 17.57 15.17
N GLU A 93 5.29 16.31 14.76
CA GLU A 93 4.58 15.28 15.50
C GLU A 93 5.43 14.71 16.63
N GLU A 94 4.79 14.52 17.79
CA GLU A 94 5.39 13.83 18.94
C GLU A 94 5.46 12.31 18.72
N ARG A 95 4.55 11.76 17.91
CA ARG A 95 4.48 10.33 17.63
C ARG A 95 5.78 9.84 16.98
N ARG A 96 6.27 8.71 17.44
CA ARG A 96 7.36 7.94 16.83
C ARG A 96 6.93 6.50 16.61
N PHE A 97 7.30 5.94 15.48
CA PHE A 97 7.08 4.55 15.12
C PHE A 97 8.24 3.70 15.65
N PRO A 98 7.99 2.48 16.15
CA PRO A 98 9.05 1.57 16.56
C PRO A 98 10.01 1.27 15.40
N ASP A 99 11.25 0.90 15.72
CA ASP A 99 12.25 0.60 14.68
C ASP A 99 12.03 -0.77 14.03
N THR A 100 11.29 -1.66 14.70
CA THR A 100 11.02 -3.03 14.26
C THR A 100 9.53 -3.29 14.03
N LEU A 101 9.21 -4.17 13.08
CA LEU A 101 7.83 -4.58 12.81
C LEU A 101 7.21 -5.20 14.06
N GLU A 102 7.97 -6.02 14.79
CA GLU A 102 7.52 -6.63 16.04
C GLU A 102 7.09 -5.57 17.06
N GLY A 103 7.88 -4.50 17.24
CA GLY A 103 7.52 -3.39 18.11
C GLY A 103 6.24 -2.67 17.66
N MET A 104 6.04 -2.52 16.35
CA MET A 104 4.80 -1.95 15.79
C MET A 104 3.59 -2.83 16.06
N LEU A 105 3.72 -4.14 15.85
CA LEU A 105 2.64 -5.09 16.08
C LEU A 105 2.31 -5.22 17.56
N ALA A 106 3.32 -5.27 18.44
CA ALA A 106 3.12 -5.27 19.89
C ALA A 106 2.36 -4.01 20.35
N ARG A 107 2.69 -2.84 19.78
CA ARG A 107 1.94 -1.60 20.02
C ARG A 107 0.49 -1.71 19.54
N CYS A 108 0.26 -2.19 18.32
CA CYS A 108 -1.10 -2.47 17.82
C CYS A 108 -1.88 -3.40 18.77
N HIS A 109 -1.27 -4.52 19.17
CA HIS A 109 -1.91 -5.52 20.03
C HIS A 109 -2.24 -4.95 21.41
N GLY A 110 -1.36 -4.12 21.98
CA GLY A 110 -1.63 -3.39 23.22
C GLY A 110 -2.83 -2.43 23.15
N ALA A 111 -3.18 -1.95 21.96
CA ALA A 111 -4.36 -1.12 21.69
C ALA A 111 -5.57 -1.93 21.18
N GLY A 112 -5.53 -3.26 21.26
CA GLY A 112 -6.61 -4.13 20.77
C GLY A 112 -6.65 -4.28 19.24
N GLN A 113 -5.65 -3.80 18.50
CA GLN A 113 -5.51 -3.99 17.06
C GLN A 113 -4.78 -5.30 16.73
N ALA A 114 -5.46 -6.44 16.80
CA ALA A 114 -4.83 -7.77 16.64
C ALA A 114 -5.06 -8.45 15.27
N ARG A 115 -5.81 -7.83 14.35
CA ARG A 115 -6.12 -8.43 13.05
C ARG A 115 -5.04 -8.05 12.03
N PRO A 116 -4.38 -9.02 11.34
CA PRO A 116 -3.39 -8.70 10.31
C PRO A 116 -4.00 -7.79 9.24
N THR A 117 -3.23 -7.01 8.50
CA THR A 117 -3.77 -6.12 7.44
C THR A 117 -3.34 -6.45 6.00
N PRO A 118 -2.33 -7.30 5.72
CA PRO A 118 -2.06 -7.71 4.35
C PRO A 118 -3.28 -8.32 3.67
N LEU A 119 -3.41 -8.06 2.37
CA LEU A 119 -4.60 -8.43 1.61
C LEU A 119 -4.28 -8.70 0.14
N LEU A 120 -5.12 -9.49 -0.51
CA LEU A 120 -5.02 -9.85 -1.91
C LEU A 120 -6.26 -9.33 -2.64
N LEU A 121 -6.05 -8.45 -3.62
CA LEU A 121 -7.10 -7.86 -4.44
C LEU A 121 -7.20 -8.58 -5.78
N THR A 122 -8.41 -8.66 -6.32
CA THR A 122 -8.66 -9.06 -7.71
C THR A 122 -9.63 -8.08 -8.37
N TYR A 123 -9.36 -7.78 -9.63
CA TYR A 123 -10.17 -6.94 -10.50
C TYR A 123 -10.34 -7.64 -11.85
N GLY A 124 -11.55 -7.60 -12.40
CA GLY A 124 -11.87 -7.96 -13.77
C GLY A 124 -12.33 -6.75 -14.59
N PRO A 125 -12.82 -6.95 -15.83
CA PRO A 125 -13.27 -5.86 -16.68
C PRO A 125 -14.40 -5.03 -16.03
N GLY A 126 -14.28 -3.70 -16.05
CA GLY A 126 -15.21 -2.75 -15.43
C GLY A 126 -14.98 -2.51 -13.94
N ASP A 127 -14.11 -3.28 -13.30
CA ASP A 127 -13.73 -3.10 -11.90
C ASP A 127 -12.74 -1.94 -11.72
N TYR A 128 -12.81 -1.27 -10.58
CA TYR A 128 -12.00 -0.09 -10.23
C TYR A 128 -12.01 0.14 -8.72
N ASN A 129 -11.05 0.90 -8.20
CA ASN A 129 -11.02 1.30 -6.81
C ASN A 129 -11.07 2.81 -6.67
N CYS A 130 -12.07 3.31 -5.93
CA CYS A 130 -12.24 4.72 -5.64
C CYS A 130 -11.00 5.31 -4.94
N LEU A 131 -10.79 6.63 -5.08
CA LEU A 131 -9.71 7.31 -4.35
C LEU A 131 -9.99 7.34 -2.84
N HIS A 132 -9.20 6.62 -2.06
CA HIS A 132 -9.38 6.42 -0.62
C HIS A 132 -8.06 6.61 0.15
N GLN A 133 -8.15 6.40 1.47
CA GLN A 133 -7.03 6.37 2.41
C GLN A 133 -7.25 5.18 3.35
N ASP A 134 -6.18 4.44 3.62
CA ASP A 134 -6.23 3.20 4.38
C ASP A 134 -5.95 3.46 5.87
N LEU A 135 -6.97 3.94 6.58
CA LEU A 135 -6.87 4.33 8.00
C LEU A 135 -7.59 3.29 8.88
N TYR A 136 -6.83 2.40 9.51
CA TYR A 136 -7.35 1.31 10.32
C TYR A 136 -6.87 1.39 11.78
N GLY A 137 -7.81 1.45 12.73
CA GLY A 137 -7.50 1.48 14.16
C GLY A 137 -6.83 2.78 14.63
N GLU A 138 -6.30 2.77 15.85
CA GLU A 138 -5.66 3.89 16.52
C GLU A 138 -4.22 4.14 16.01
N HIS A 139 -3.48 3.05 15.83
CA HIS A 139 -2.11 3.03 15.38
C HIS A 139 -2.06 2.73 13.89
N VAL A 140 -1.94 3.81 13.11
CA VAL A 140 -1.75 3.78 11.65
C VAL A 140 -0.31 4.10 11.33
N PHE A 141 0.35 3.20 10.60
CA PHE A 141 1.66 3.45 10.00
C PHE A 141 1.49 4.25 8.69
N PRO A 142 2.26 5.33 8.44
CA PRO A 142 1.93 6.32 7.41
C PRO A 142 2.30 5.91 5.99
N LEU A 143 3.00 4.79 5.84
CA LEU A 143 3.44 4.22 4.57
C LEU A 143 2.87 2.82 4.39
N GLN A 144 2.55 2.43 3.17
CA GLN A 144 2.18 1.06 2.83
C GLN A 144 2.74 0.68 1.46
N ALA A 145 2.71 -0.61 1.14
CA ALA A 145 3.17 -1.11 -0.15
C ALA A 145 2.09 -1.92 -0.88
N ALA A 146 2.08 -1.83 -2.21
CA ALA A 146 1.27 -2.68 -3.07
C ALA A 146 2.13 -3.28 -4.17
N PHE A 147 2.00 -4.59 -4.42
CA PHE A 147 2.74 -5.33 -5.42
C PHE A 147 1.82 -5.80 -6.53
N LEU A 148 2.16 -5.49 -7.77
CA LEU A 148 1.40 -5.94 -8.93
C LEU A 148 1.74 -7.40 -9.23
N LEU A 149 0.73 -8.26 -9.38
CA LEU A 149 0.95 -9.70 -9.55
C LEU A 149 0.74 -10.20 -10.98
N ASP A 150 0.07 -9.40 -11.81
CA ASP A 150 -0.22 -9.68 -13.22
C ASP A 150 0.51 -8.65 -14.09
N GLU A 151 0.88 -9.01 -15.31
CA GLU A 151 1.66 -8.15 -16.23
C GLU A 151 0.74 -7.25 -17.07
N PRO A 152 0.89 -5.91 -17.01
CA PRO A 152 0.13 -4.99 -17.88
C PRO A 152 0.39 -5.28 -19.37
N GLY A 153 -0.64 -5.14 -20.21
CA GLY A 153 -0.55 -5.38 -21.66
C GLY A 153 -0.54 -6.86 -22.07
N ARG A 154 -0.23 -7.78 -21.15
CA ARG A 154 -0.36 -9.23 -21.35
C ARG A 154 -1.59 -9.79 -20.65
N ASP A 155 -1.70 -9.53 -19.35
CA ASP A 155 -2.70 -10.14 -18.48
C ASP A 155 -3.92 -9.22 -18.27
N PHE A 156 -3.75 -7.89 -18.42
CA PHE A 156 -4.83 -6.90 -18.35
C PHE A 156 -4.49 -5.58 -19.07
N GLU A 157 -5.54 -4.79 -19.38
CA GLU A 157 -5.47 -3.43 -19.92
C GLU A 157 -6.19 -2.44 -19.01
N GLY A 158 -5.69 -1.20 -18.88
CA GLY A 158 -6.19 -0.23 -17.90
C GLY A 158 -5.75 -0.58 -16.47
N GLY A 159 -6.54 -0.26 -15.45
CA GLY A 159 -6.25 -0.67 -14.07
C GLY A 159 -4.97 -0.06 -13.48
N GLU A 160 -4.59 1.13 -13.92
CA GLU A 160 -3.45 1.85 -13.38
C GLU A 160 -3.62 2.12 -11.87
N PHE A 161 -2.53 1.99 -11.11
CA PHE A 161 -2.50 2.48 -9.74
C PHE A 161 -2.37 4.00 -9.77
N VAL A 162 -3.32 4.70 -9.16
CA VAL A 162 -3.42 6.16 -9.23
C VAL A 162 -3.24 6.76 -7.84
N LEU A 163 -2.42 7.81 -7.74
CA LEU A 163 -2.42 8.71 -6.59
C LEU A 163 -2.94 10.08 -7.00
N VAL A 164 -3.72 10.71 -6.12
CA VAL A 164 -4.11 12.12 -6.24
C VAL A 164 -3.63 12.86 -5.02
N GLU A 165 -2.80 13.87 -5.25
CA GLU A 165 -2.43 14.83 -4.22
C GLU A 165 -3.43 15.99 -4.21
N GLN A 166 -4.00 16.28 -3.05
CA GLN A 166 -4.86 17.44 -2.86
C GLN A 166 -4.02 18.72 -2.84
N ARG A 167 -4.39 19.65 -3.72
CA ARG A 167 -3.74 20.94 -3.86
C ARG A 167 -4.76 22.03 -3.51
N PRO A 168 -4.65 22.66 -2.32
CA PRO A 168 -5.61 23.66 -1.89
C PRO A 168 -5.77 24.77 -2.94
N ARG A 169 -7.02 25.07 -3.32
CA ARG A 169 -7.38 26.09 -4.33
C ARG A 169 -6.82 25.84 -5.74
N GLN A 170 -6.42 24.61 -6.05
CA GLN A 170 -6.00 24.19 -7.38
C GLN A 170 -6.72 22.91 -7.80
N GLN A 171 -6.71 22.61 -9.09
CA GLN A 171 -7.21 21.34 -9.61
C GLN A 171 -6.32 20.18 -9.16
N SER A 172 -6.91 19.01 -8.96
CA SER A 172 -6.17 17.79 -8.62
C SER A 172 -5.27 17.36 -9.79
N ALA A 173 -4.08 16.84 -9.50
CA ALA A 173 -3.26 16.14 -10.50
C ALA A 173 -3.21 14.66 -10.15
N PRO A 174 -3.83 13.78 -10.95
CA PRO A 174 -3.59 12.36 -10.82
C PRO A 174 -2.16 12.03 -11.25
N GLN A 175 -1.55 11.12 -10.53
CA GLN A 175 -0.27 10.50 -10.82
C GLN A 175 -0.55 9.02 -11.09
N VAL A 176 -0.10 8.54 -12.24
CA VAL A 176 -0.17 7.12 -12.60
C VAL A 176 1.17 6.47 -12.26
N VAL A 177 1.11 5.37 -11.53
CA VAL A 177 2.31 4.61 -11.15
C VAL A 177 2.54 3.50 -12.19
N PRO A 178 3.69 3.51 -12.91
CA PRO A 178 3.95 2.57 -14.00
C PRO A 178 4.50 1.25 -13.46
N LEU A 179 3.65 0.47 -12.77
CA LEU A 179 4.03 -0.84 -12.22
C LEU A 179 4.13 -1.91 -13.31
N SER A 180 5.17 -2.74 -13.24
CA SER A 180 5.27 -4.03 -13.95
C SER A 180 5.02 -5.21 -13.00
N GLN A 181 4.84 -6.43 -13.52
CA GLN A 181 4.65 -7.62 -12.69
C GLN A 181 5.82 -7.79 -11.71
N GLY A 182 5.47 -7.97 -10.43
CA GLY A 182 6.40 -8.21 -9.34
C GLY A 182 7.09 -6.96 -8.79
N GLU A 183 6.81 -5.79 -9.36
CA GLU A 183 7.20 -4.52 -8.78
C GLU A 183 6.25 -4.10 -7.66
N GLY A 184 6.81 -3.41 -6.67
CA GLY A 184 6.08 -2.76 -5.60
C GLY A 184 6.04 -1.25 -5.77
N VAL A 185 4.93 -0.65 -5.37
CA VAL A 185 4.84 0.78 -5.05
C VAL A 185 4.75 0.93 -3.54
N ILE A 186 5.65 1.72 -2.96
CA ILE A 186 5.54 2.24 -1.60
C ILE A 186 4.89 3.61 -1.69
N PHE A 187 3.92 3.91 -0.84
CA PHE A 187 3.22 5.19 -0.90
C PHE A 187 2.68 5.65 0.46
N ALA A 188 2.49 6.96 0.56
CA ALA A 188 1.86 7.63 1.69
C ALA A 188 0.37 7.26 1.80
N VAL A 189 -0.03 6.76 2.97
CA VAL A 189 -1.40 6.34 3.26
C VAL A 189 -2.38 7.53 3.27
N ARG A 190 -1.93 8.67 3.81
CA ARG A 190 -2.77 9.85 4.03
C ARG A 190 -2.11 11.13 3.57
N GLU A 191 -0.85 11.32 3.94
CA GLU A 191 -0.16 12.58 3.75
C GLU A 191 1.35 12.42 3.76
N ARG A 192 2.03 13.45 3.25
CA ARG A 192 3.48 13.60 3.33
C ARG A 192 3.83 15.03 3.77
N PRO A 193 5.02 15.25 4.36
CA PRO A 193 5.59 16.59 4.48
C PRO A 193 5.88 17.17 3.10
N ALA A 194 5.67 18.48 2.96
CA ALA A 194 6.07 19.23 1.79
C ALA A 194 6.62 20.59 2.22
N GLU A 195 7.70 21.03 1.56
CA GLU A 195 8.29 22.33 1.80
C GLU A 195 7.38 23.45 1.27
N GLY A 196 7.27 24.53 2.03
CA GLY A 196 6.56 25.73 1.67
C GLY A 196 7.31 26.98 2.12
N THR A 197 6.94 28.15 1.60
CA THR A 197 7.60 29.42 1.95
C THR A 197 7.47 29.80 3.42
N ARG A 198 6.52 29.20 4.15
CA ARG A 198 6.27 29.41 5.58
C ARG A 198 6.65 28.20 6.45
N GLY A 199 7.49 27.31 5.92
CA GLY A 199 7.89 26.06 6.56
C GLY A 199 7.18 24.84 5.98
N VAL A 200 7.33 23.72 6.66
CA VAL A 200 6.77 22.42 6.25
C VAL A 200 5.26 22.38 6.48
N HIS A 201 4.50 21.93 5.48
CA HIS A 201 3.06 21.68 5.58
C HIS A 201 2.70 20.27 5.11
N ARG A 202 1.47 19.82 5.42
CA ARG A 202 0.93 18.54 4.96
C ARG A 202 0.40 18.64 3.54
N ARG A 203 0.71 17.66 2.70
CA ARG A 203 0.01 17.39 1.44
C ARG A 203 -0.78 16.11 1.60
N MET A 204 -2.10 16.19 1.41
CA MET A 204 -2.98 15.03 1.52
C MET A 204 -2.93 14.22 0.22
N LEU A 205 -2.77 12.91 0.33
CA LEU A 205 -2.82 11.98 -0.79
C LEU A 205 -4.00 11.03 -0.64
N ARG A 206 -4.56 10.63 -1.77
CA ARG A 206 -5.48 9.51 -1.89
C ARG A 206 -4.97 8.59 -2.98
N HIS A 207 -5.20 7.29 -2.85
CA HIS A 207 -4.85 6.30 -3.85
C HIS A 207 -6.07 5.50 -4.29
N GLY A 208 -5.97 4.89 -5.46
CA GLY A 208 -7.02 4.06 -6.04
C GLY A 208 -6.50 3.31 -7.26
N VAL A 209 -7.42 2.69 -7.98
CA VAL A 209 -7.13 1.96 -9.22
C VAL A 209 -8.14 2.41 -10.26
N SER A 210 -7.67 2.82 -11.43
CA SER A 210 -8.54 3.16 -12.56
C SER A 210 -9.30 1.91 -13.06
N GLU A 211 -10.22 2.10 -14.00
CA GLU A 211 -10.98 0.99 -14.57
C GLU A 211 -10.07 -0.01 -15.29
N VAL A 212 -10.21 -1.29 -14.95
CA VAL A 212 -9.66 -2.39 -15.74
C VAL A 212 -10.55 -2.57 -16.97
N ARG A 213 -10.00 -2.38 -18.17
CA ARG A 213 -10.75 -2.45 -19.43
C ARG A 213 -10.84 -3.88 -19.97
N SER A 214 -9.81 -4.70 -19.75
CA SER A 214 -9.81 -6.11 -20.14
C SER A 214 -8.88 -6.94 -19.25
N GLY A 215 -9.06 -8.26 -19.29
CA GLY A 215 -8.19 -9.19 -18.58
C GLY A 215 -8.44 -9.24 -17.07
N ARG A 216 -7.42 -9.65 -16.31
CA ARG A 216 -7.49 -9.81 -14.86
C ARG A 216 -6.28 -9.19 -14.19
N ARG A 217 -6.53 -8.36 -13.19
CA ARG A 217 -5.52 -7.65 -12.43
C ARG A 217 -5.60 -8.01 -10.95
N ARG A 218 -4.52 -8.55 -10.40
CA ARG A 218 -4.39 -8.89 -8.99
C ARG A 218 -3.24 -8.13 -8.36
N THR A 219 -3.40 -7.83 -7.07
CA THR A 219 -2.44 -7.00 -6.32
C THR A 219 -2.34 -7.52 -4.90
N LEU A 220 -1.12 -7.64 -4.39
CA LEU A 220 -0.85 -7.90 -2.98
C LEU A 220 -0.67 -6.55 -2.26
N GLY A 221 -1.53 -6.24 -1.29
CA GLY A 221 -1.36 -5.14 -0.36
C GLY A 221 -0.58 -5.57 0.88
N VAL A 222 0.43 -4.80 1.26
CA VAL A 222 1.29 -5.01 2.42
C VAL A 222 1.20 -3.79 3.33
N ILE A 223 0.47 -3.95 4.44
CA ILE A 223 0.30 -2.93 5.47
C ILE A 223 1.05 -3.37 6.74
N PHE A 224 1.64 -2.39 7.43
CA PHE A 224 2.63 -2.62 8.49
C PHE A 224 2.09 -2.49 9.92
N HIS A 225 0.81 -2.16 10.08
CA HIS A 225 0.10 -2.11 11.35
C HIS A 225 -1.10 -3.04 11.30
N ASP A 226 -1.49 -3.63 12.43
CA ASP A 226 -2.69 -4.48 12.49
C ASP A 226 -3.94 -3.63 12.72
N ALA A 227 -5.12 -4.17 12.43
CA ALA A 227 -6.41 -3.52 12.64
C ALA A 227 -7.08 -4.02 13.93
N THR A 228 -8.00 -3.23 14.49
CA THR A 228 -8.99 -3.73 15.46
C THR A 228 -9.76 -4.86 14.84
#